data_AF-A0A2A3L7L4-F1
#
_entry.id   AF-A0A2A3L7L4-F1
#
_cell.length_a   1.000
_cell.length_b   1.000
_cell.length_c   1.000
_cell.angle_alpha   90.00
_cell.angle_beta   90.00
_cell.angle_gamma   90.00
#
_symmetry.space_group_name_H-M   'P 1'
#
loop_
_entity.id
_entity.type
_entity.pdbx_description
1 polymer ?
#
loop_
_entity_poly.entity_id
_entity_poly.type
_entity_poly.pdbx_seq_one_letter_code
_entity_poly.pdbx_strand_id
1 'polypeptide(L)'
;MSYRNTALRLVSAAAFTGSLALAGSAPALAEPNTGSASDMNTLAASLSKGYGLNNCKPQELTESGELAELLCGQSPDPSGPGSGVYALFSNGTNLASAFSSTIKDVSLANCGDAGQSPGTWKQNGQTGGQIACGTYKNYATLTWTTDAKNVLGHLTAANSDVNALYQWWRTNG
;
A
#
# COMPACT_ATOMS: atom_id res chain seq x y z
N MET A 1 35.82 3.39 81.74
CA MET A 1 35.88 4.86 81.90
C MET A 1 34.87 5.47 80.95
N SER A 2 33.69 5.81 81.48
CA SER A 2 33.18 7.20 81.61
C SER A 2 32.91 7.88 80.27
N TYR A 3 31.65 7.90 79.82
CA TYR A 3 30.64 8.97 80.05
C TYR A 3 30.84 10.18 79.13
N ARG A 4 29.89 10.45 78.23
CA ARG A 4 28.77 11.38 78.49
C ARG A 4 27.89 11.58 77.25
N ASN A 5 26.59 11.53 77.53
CA ASN A 5 25.48 12.02 76.71
C ASN A 5 25.65 13.49 76.31
N THR A 6 25.14 13.86 75.14
CA THR A 6 24.43 15.13 74.95
C THR A 6 23.30 14.90 73.95
N ALA A 7 22.08 14.89 74.46
CA ALA A 7 20.86 14.99 73.67
C ALA A 7 20.73 16.43 73.15
N LEU A 8 20.07 16.63 72.00
CA LEU A 8 19.03 17.64 71.83
C LEU A 8 18.23 17.38 70.55
N ARG A 9 16.92 17.35 70.74
CA ARG A 9 15.87 17.23 69.73
C ARG A 9 15.82 18.49 68.87
N LEU A 10 15.61 18.35 67.56
CA LEU A 10 14.78 19.27 66.80
C LEU A 10 13.91 18.50 65.81
N VAL A 11 12.60 18.64 66.02
CA VAL A 11 11.52 18.22 65.14
C VAL A 11 11.47 19.21 63.99
N SER A 12 11.40 18.72 62.76
CA SER A 12 10.92 19.50 61.62
C SER A 12 10.18 18.55 60.68
N ALA A 13 8.87 18.51 60.84
CA ALA A 13 7.96 17.84 59.93
C ALA A 13 7.88 18.67 58.64
N ALA A 14 8.42 18.14 57.54
CA ALA A 14 8.16 18.66 56.21
C ALA A 14 7.05 17.81 55.58
N ALA A 15 5.82 18.33 55.60
CA ALA A 15 4.72 17.78 54.84
C ALA A 15 4.99 18.03 53.35
N PHE A 16 5.40 17.00 52.61
CA PHE A 16 5.38 17.05 51.15
C PHE A 16 3.96 16.76 50.68
N THR A 17 3.28 17.83 50.27
CA THR A 17 2.06 17.77 49.48
C THR A 17 2.35 17.02 48.17
N GLY A 18 1.93 15.76 48.10
CA GLY A 18 1.92 14.99 46.87
C GLY A 18 0.84 15.53 45.93
N SER A 19 1.23 16.43 45.03
CA SER A 19 0.40 16.77 43.87
C SER A 19 0.43 15.60 42.90
N LEU A 20 -0.61 14.74 42.94
CA LEU A 20 -0.91 13.83 41.83
C LEU A 20 -1.31 14.70 40.63
N ALA A 21 -0.34 14.97 39.74
CA ALA A 21 -0.66 15.39 38.40
C ALA A 21 -1.40 14.23 37.72
N LEU A 22 -2.69 14.42 37.48
CA LEU A 22 -3.45 13.59 36.55
C LEU A 22 -2.70 13.60 35.22
N ALA A 23 -2.06 12.48 34.88
CA ALA A 23 -1.55 12.26 33.54
C ALA A 23 -2.74 12.39 32.59
N GLY A 24 -2.82 13.53 31.90
CA GLY A 24 -3.82 13.76 30.87
C GLY A 24 -3.69 12.65 29.84
N SER A 25 -4.79 11.94 29.60
CA SER A 25 -4.91 10.99 28.52
C SER A 25 -4.51 11.70 27.23
N ALA A 26 -3.34 11.38 26.68
CA ALA A 26 -3.04 11.76 25.32
C ALA A 26 -4.20 11.22 24.44
N PRO A 27 -4.77 12.01 23.52
CA PRO A 27 -5.73 11.46 22.58
C PRO A 27 -5.04 10.30 21.87
N ALA A 28 -5.61 9.10 21.97
CA ALA A 28 -5.16 7.98 21.17
C ALA A 28 -5.30 8.42 19.71
N LEU A 29 -4.17 8.58 19.02
CA LEU A 29 -4.17 8.76 17.58
C LEU A 29 -4.90 7.54 17.01
N ALA A 30 -5.96 7.79 16.22
CA ALA A 30 -6.57 6.72 15.46
C ALA A 30 -5.47 6.07 14.61
N GLU A 31 -5.40 4.75 14.65
CA GLU A 31 -4.45 4.02 13.81
C GLU A 31 -4.78 4.31 12.33
N PRO A 32 -3.76 4.42 11.47
CA PRO A 32 -3.93 4.50 10.02
C PRO A 32 -4.95 3.47 9.52
N ASN A 33 -5.97 3.91 8.77
CA ASN A 33 -6.95 3.01 8.18
C ASN A 33 -6.32 2.37 6.93
N THR A 34 -5.43 1.41 7.16
CA THR A 34 -4.67 0.73 6.12
C THR A 34 -5.26 -0.63 5.76
N GLY A 35 -6.34 -1.05 6.41
CA GLY A 35 -6.96 -2.36 6.21
C GLY A 35 -6.53 -3.42 7.23
N SER A 36 -7.19 -4.58 7.20
CA SER A 36 -6.88 -5.66 8.15
C SER A 36 -5.64 -6.47 7.72
N ALA A 37 -5.00 -7.14 8.68
CA ALA A 37 -3.89 -8.04 8.36
C ALA A 37 -4.29 -9.20 7.41
N SER A 38 -5.55 -9.63 7.47
CA SER A 38 -6.09 -10.67 6.57
C SER A 38 -6.20 -10.16 5.13
N ASP A 39 -6.70 -8.93 4.95
CA ASP A 39 -6.83 -8.29 3.64
C ASP A 39 -5.44 -8.01 3.04
N MET A 40 -4.49 -7.58 3.86
CA MET A 40 -3.09 -7.39 3.46
C MET A 40 -2.43 -8.68 2.97
N ASN A 41 -2.61 -9.79 3.68
CA ASN A 41 -2.09 -11.07 3.25
C ASN A 41 -2.77 -11.57 1.96
N THR A 42 -4.07 -11.31 1.81
CA THR A 42 -4.83 -11.63 0.60
C THR A 42 -4.31 -10.85 -0.61
N LEU A 43 -4.08 -9.55 -0.45
CA LEU A 43 -3.50 -8.70 -1.48
C LEU A 43 -2.06 -9.11 -1.80
N ALA A 44 -1.24 -9.38 -0.78
CA ALA A 44 0.15 -9.80 -0.93
C ALA A 44 0.30 -11.09 -1.77
N ALA A 45 -0.67 -12.00 -1.71
CA ALA A 45 -0.69 -13.21 -2.53
C ALA A 45 -1.03 -12.97 -4.02
N SER A 46 -1.34 -11.73 -4.41
CA SER A 46 -1.72 -11.34 -5.76
C SER A 46 -0.75 -10.33 -6.39
N LEU A 47 0.35 -10.00 -5.71
CA LEU A 47 1.36 -9.08 -6.24
C LEU A 47 2.15 -9.73 -7.37
N SER A 48 2.60 -8.92 -8.32
CA SER A 48 3.51 -9.38 -9.36
C SER A 48 4.82 -9.90 -8.75
N LYS A 49 5.45 -10.87 -9.43
CA LYS A 49 6.68 -11.53 -9.00
C LYS A 49 7.76 -10.51 -8.63
N GLY A 50 8.35 -10.70 -7.46
CA GLY A 50 9.39 -9.81 -6.91
C GLY A 50 8.84 -8.76 -5.94
N TYR A 51 7.52 -8.53 -5.91
CA TYR A 51 6.88 -7.72 -4.89
C TYR A 51 6.36 -8.56 -3.72
N GLY A 52 6.37 -7.96 -2.52
CA GLY A 52 5.99 -8.60 -1.28
C GLY A 52 5.98 -7.60 -0.12
N LEU A 53 5.52 -8.05 1.05
CA LEU A 53 5.46 -7.20 2.25
C LEU A 53 6.83 -6.69 2.74
N ASN A 54 7.93 -7.20 2.19
CA ASN A 54 9.30 -6.74 2.47
C ASN A 54 9.71 -5.50 1.64
N ASN A 55 9.08 -5.24 0.49
CA ASN A 55 9.37 -4.09 -0.37
C ASN A 55 8.13 -3.27 -0.78
N CYS A 56 6.99 -3.59 -0.20
CA CYS A 56 5.74 -2.84 -0.31
C CYS A 56 5.30 -2.33 1.08
N LYS A 57 4.63 -1.18 1.10
CA LYS A 57 4.13 -0.54 2.32
C LYS A 57 2.61 -0.39 2.27
N PRO A 58 1.87 -0.76 3.33
CA PRO A 58 0.45 -0.46 3.44
C PRO A 58 0.19 1.03 3.24
N GLN A 59 -0.86 1.37 2.49
CA GLN A 59 -1.32 2.74 2.30
C GLN A 59 -2.66 2.96 3.00
N GLU A 60 -2.94 4.22 3.33
CA GLU A 60 -4.28 4.64 3.79
C GLU A 60 -5.30 4.33 2.71
N LEU A 61 -6.43 3.74 3.09
CA LEU A 61 -7.50 3.40 2.16
C LEU A 61 -8.28 4.67 1.82
N THR A 62 -8.26 5.06 0.56
CA THR A 62 -8.88 6.30 0.08
C THR A 62 -10.00 6.05 -0.92
N GLU A 63 -10.04 4.87 -1.53
CA GLU A 63 -11.06 4.51 -2.51
C GLU A 63 -12.28 3.82 -1.86
N SER A 64 -13.44 3.97 -2.48
CA SER A 64 -14.68 3.40 -1.95
C SER A 64 -14.63 1.86 -1.98
N GLY A 65 -14.81 1.25 -0.81
CA GLY A 65 -14.82 -0.21 -0.67
C GLY A 65 -13.48 -0.89 -0.95
N GLU A 66 -12.39 -0.12 -0.91
CA GLU A 66 -11.03 -0.61 -0.79
C GLU A 66 -10.81 -1.27 0.58
N LEU A 67 -10.13 -2.41 0.59
CA LEU A 67 -9.89 -3.22 1.79
C LEU A 67 -8.41 -3.27 2.18
N ALA A 68 -7.52 -3.09 1.22
CA ALA A 68 -6.09 -3.05 1.39
C ALA A 68 -5.45 -2.35 0.19
N GLU A 69 -4.41 -1.56 0.42
CA GLU A 69 -3.54 -1.02 -0.64
C GLU A 69 -2.06 -1.18 -0.25
N LEU A 70 -1.24 -1.56 -1.23
CA LEU A 70 0.21 -1.68 -1.10
C LEU A 70 0.92 -0.84 -2.15
N LEU A 71 1.75 0.10 -1.69
CA LEU A 71 2.70 0.84 -2.51
C LEU A 71 4.06 0.15 -2.46
N CYS A 72 4.51 -0.35 -3.61
CA CYS A 72 5.77 -1.03 -3.82
C CYS A 72 6.80 -0.12 -4.50
N GLY A 73 8.05 -0.24 -4.09
CA GLY A 73 9.17 0.48 -4.71
C GLY A 73 9.63 -0.13 -6.05
N GLN A 74 10.88 0.15 -6.40
CA GLN A 74 11.55 -0.41 -7.58
C GLN A 74 11.48 -1.95 -7.55
N SER A 75 11.11 -2.55 -8.68
CA SER A 75 11.15 -4.00 -8.85
C SER A 75 12.57 -4.52 -8.65
N PRO A 76 12.77 -5.67 -7.97
CA PRO A 76 14.09 -6.30 -7.86
C PRO A 76 14.58 -6.88 -9.20
N ASP A 77 13.71 -7.01 -10.20
CA ASP A 77 14.09 -7.30 -11.57
C ASP A 77 14.69 -6.04 -12.22
N PRO A 78 15.93 -6.07 -12.73
CA PRO A 78 16.56 -4.92 -13.40
C PRO A 78 15.78 -4.40 -14.62
N SER A 79 14.96 -5.25 -15.25
CA SER A 79 14.09 -4.87 -16.38
C SER A 79 12.67 -4.52 -15.93
N GLY A 80 12.40 -4.57 -14.63
CA GLY A 80 11.09 -4.36 -14.05
C GLY A 80 10.73 -2.88 -13.84
N PRO A 81 9.48 -2.65 -13.41
CA PRO A 81 8.95 -1.31 -13.19
C PRO A 81 9.65 -0.56 -12.05
N GLY A 82 9.55 0.77 -12.10
CA GLY A 82 10.07 1.67 -11.07
C GLY A 82 9.24 1.71 -9.80
N SER A 83 7.94 1.41 -9.92
CA SER A 83 7.04 1.23 -8.78
C SER A 83 5.83 0.38 -9.16
N GLY A 84 5.14 -0.11 -8.13
CA GLY A 84 3.85 -0.77 -8.25
C GLY A 84 2.88 -0.30 -7.18
N VAL A 85 1.60 -0.18 -7.53
CA VAL A 85 0.49 -0.01 -6.59
C VAL A 85 -0.46 -1.17 -6.79
N TYR A 86 -0.91 -1.76 -5.69
CA TYR A 86 -1.87 -2.85 -5.72
C TYR A 86 -2.95 -2.57 -4.70
N ALA A 87 -4.21 -2.80 -5.07
CA ALA A 87 -5.36 -2.58 -4.21
C ALA A 87 -6.32 -3.77 -4.26
N LEU A 88 -6.88 -4.12 -3.10
CA LEU A 88 -7.92 -5.12 -2.94
C LEU A 88 -9.26 -4.43 -2.70
N PHE A 89 -10.29 -4.84 -3.43
CA PHE A 89 -11.63 -4.28 -3.29
C PHE A 89 -12.63 -5.31 -2.78
N SER A 90 -13.65 -4.81 -2.09
CA SER A 90 -14.77 -5.60 -1.56
C SER A 90 -15.64 -6.24 -2.64
N ASN A 91 -15.68 -5.67 -3.86
CA ASN A 91 -16.49 -6.16 -4.96
C ASN A 91 -16.01 -5.61 -6.31
N GLY A 92 -16.52 -6.21 -7.40
CA GLY A 92 -16.17 -5.86 -8.77
C GLY A 92 -16.64 -4.47 -9.22
N THR A 93 -17.71 -3.91 -8.65
CA THR A 93 -18.18 -2.56 -9.00
C THR A 93 -17.18 -1.49 -8.55
N ASN A 94 -16.68 -1.62 -7.32
CA ASN A 94 -15.65 -0.73 -6.79
C ASN A 94 -14.33 -0.90 -7.55
N LEU A 95 -13.94 -2.15 -7.85
CA LEU A 95 -12.77 -2.45 -8.68
C LEU A 95 -12.84 -1.77 -10.06
N ALA A 96 -13.97 -1.89 -10.76
CA ALA A 96 -14.15 -1.28 -12.09
C ALA A 96 -14.12 0.26 -12.02
N SER A 97 -14.64 0.84 -10.94
CA SER A 97 -14.58 2.29 -10.69
C SER A 97 -13.15 2.75 -10.45
N ALA A 98 -12.39 2.03 -9.63
CA ALA A 98 -10.97 2.29 -9.36
C ALA A 98 -10.11 2.19 -10.61
N PHE A 99 -10.34 1.14 -11.44
CA PHE A 99 -9.67 0.99 -12.73
C PHE A 99 -9.91 2.21 -13.63
N SER A 100 -11.16 2.63 -13.76
CA SER A 100 -11.54 3.79 -14.58
C SER A 100 -10.92 5.09 -14.05
N SER A 101 -10.88 5.26 -12.72
CA SER A 101 -10.27 6.41 -12.04
C SER A 101 -8.75 6.45 -12.29
N THR A 102 -8.06 5.32 -12.14
CA THR A 102 -6.60 5.22 -12.29
C THR A 102 -6.13 5.60 -13.69
N ILE A 103 -6.91 5.28 -14.72
CA ILE A 103 -6.50 5.50 -16.12
C ILE A 103 -6.95 6.86 -16.68
N LYS A 104 -7.70 7.66 -15.91
CA LYS A 104 -8.39 8.87 -16.42
C LYS A 104 -7.44 9.92 -17.02
N ASP A 105 -6.23 10.04 -16.48
CA ASP A 105 -5.21 11.01 -16.90
C ASP A 105 -4.06 10.34 -17.69
N VAL A 106 -4.20 9.07 -18.06
CA VAL A 106 -3.20 8.32 -18.82
C VAL A 106 -3.37 8.59 -20.31
N SER A 107 -2.29 8.93 -21.00
CA SER A 107 -2.25 8.93 -22.46
C SER A 107 -2.22 7.48 -22.95
N LEU A 108 -3.40 6.94 -23.25
CA LEU A 108 -3.57 5.53 -23.61
C LEU A 108 -2.82 5.16 -24.90
N ALA A 109 -2.24 3.96 -24.89
CA ALA A 109 -1.56 3.33 -26.01
C ALA A 109 -1.94 1.85 -26.07
N ASN A 110 -1.58 1.16 -27.15
CA ASN A 110 -1.85 -0.28 -27.27
C ASN A 110 -1.07 -1.08 -26.22
N CYS A 111 -1.73 -2.05 -25.59
CA CYS A 111 -1.14 -3.04 -24.68
C CYS A 111 -0.61 -4.25 -25.46
N GLY A 112 0.46 -4.09 -26.25
CA GLY A 112 1.06 -5.20 -27.01
C GLY A 112 0.03 -6.05 -27.76
N ASP A 113 -0.04 -7.36 -27.46
CA ASP A 113 -1.00 -8.30 -28.05
C ASP A 113 -2.40 -8.29 -27.40
N ALA A 114 -2.60 -7.60 -26.28
CA ALA A 114 -3.95 -7.28 -25.76
C ALA A 114 -4.67 -6.22 -26.62
N GLY A 115 -3.94 -5.52 -27.50
CA GLY A 115 -4.52 -4.59 -28.47
C GLY A 115 -4.81 -3.22 -27.86
N GLN A 116 -5.92 -2.61 -28.26
CA GLN A 116 -6.27 -1.24 -27.89
C GLN A 116 -6.62 -1.11 -26.39
N SER A 117 -6.14 -0.04 -25.76
CA SER A 117 -6.49 0.30 -24.37
C SER A 117 -7.66 1.29 -24.29
N PRO A 118 -8.54 1.17 -23.26
CA PRO A 118 -8.63 0.02 -22.35
C PRO A 118 -9.20 -1.21 -23.08
N GLY A 119 -8.83 -2.39 -22.61
CA GLY A 119 -9.25 -3.67 -23.18
C GLY A 119 -9.38 -4.76 -22.13
N THR A 120 -9.39 -6.01 -22.57
CA THR A 120 -9.38 -7.19 -21.69
C THR A 120 -8.10 -7.97 -21.88
N TRP A 121 -7.58 -8.54 -20.80
CA TRP A 121 -6.48 -9.50 -20.88
C TRP A 121 -6.99 -10.92 -20.65
N LYS A 122 -6.22 -11.89 -21.14
CA LYS A 122 -6.58 -13.31 -21.07
C LYS A 122 -5.46 -14.12 -20.43
N GLN A 123 -5.86 -15.12 -19.65
CA GLN A 123 -5.00 -16.18 -19.15
C GLN A 123 -5.57 -17.52 -19.58
N ASN A 124 -4.76 -18.35 -20.23
CA ASN A 124 -5.18 -19.67 -20.70
C ASN A 124 -6.50 -19.64 -21.53
N GLY A 125 -6.68 -18.58 -22.33
CA GLY A 125 -7.85 -18.38 -23.18
C GLY A 125 -9.09 -17.81 -22.47
N GLN A 126 -9.08 -17.64 -21.15
CA GLN A 126 -10.17 -17.04 -20.38
C GLN A 126 -9.88 -15.58 -20.06
N THR A 127 -10.91 -14.73 -20.05
CA THR A 127 -10.78 -13.33 -19.63
C THR A 127 -10.43 -13.26 -18.15
N GLY A 128 -9.31 -12.62 -17.82
CA GLY A 128 -8.84 -12.44 -16.44
C GLY A 128 -9.26 -11.11 -15.80
N GLY A 129 -9.51 -10.10 -16.64
CA GLY A 129 -9.98 -8.78 -16.24
C GLY A 129 -9.73 -7.70 -17.30
N GLN A 130 -9.71 -6.45 -16.85
CA GLN A 130 -9.45 -5.28 -17.66
C GLN A 130 -7.95 -4.96 -17.68
N ILE A 131 -7.48 -4.31 -18.75
CA ILE A 131 -6.11 -3.82 -18.87
C ILE A 131 -6.09 -2.49 -19.62
N ALA A 132 -5.19 -1.60 -19.23
CA ALA A 132 -4.90 -0.37 -19.95
C ALA A 132 -3.40 -0.06 -19.83
N CYS A 133 -2.81 0.34 -20.95
CA CYS A 133 -1.43 0.73 -21.06
C CYS A 133 -1.35 2.14 -21.64
N GLY A 134 -0.30 2.87 -21.29
CA GLY A 134 -0.11 4.22 -21.79
C GLY A 134 1.05 4.89 -21.11
N THR A 135 1.04 6.22 -21.14
CA THR A 135 2.02 7.03 -20.44
C THR A 135 1.37 8.08 -19.55
N TYR A 136 1.98 8.34 -18.40
CA TYR A 136 1.62 9.43 -17.51
C TYR A 136 2.91 10.17 -17.11
N LYS A 137 2.94 11.49 -17.35
CA LYS A 137 4.12 12.34 -17.07
C LYS A 137 5.45 11.77 -17.63
N ASN A 138 5.40 11.23 -18.86
CA ASN A 138 6.53 10.58 -19.56
C ASN A 138 7.03 9.25 -18.97
N TYR A 139 6.26 8.62 -18.06
CA TYR A 139 6.51 7.27 -17.60
C TYR A 139 5.48 6.32 -18.21
N ALA A 140 5.91 5.16 -18.69
CA ALA A 140 5.01 4.10 -19.12
C ALA A 140 4.25 3.57 -17.91
N THR A 141 2.95 3.36 -18.10
CA THR A 141 2.05 2.81 -17.09
C THR A 141 1.29 1.61 -17.65
N LEU A 142 0.97 0.68 -16.75
CA LEU A 142 0.12 -0.47 -17.04
C LEU A 142 -0.78 -0.71 -15.83
N THR A 143 -2.08 -0.56 -16.03
CA THR A 143 -3.12 -0.86 -15.03
C THR A 143 -3.88 -2.10 -15.47
N TRP A 144 -4.15 -3.03 -14.56
CA TRP A 144 -4.99 -4.20 -14.83
C TRP A 144 -5.83 -4.56 -13.61
N THR A 145 -6.91 -5.30 -13.85
CA THR A 145 -7.69 -5.95 -12.80
C THR A 145 -7.53 -7.46 -12.85
N THR A 146 -7.68 -8.12 -11.71
CA THR A 146 -7.91 -9.57 -11.62
C THR A 146 -9.30 -9.77 -11.03
N ASP A 147 -10.30 -9.94 -11.89
CA ASP A 147 -11.71 -9.84 -11.51
C ASP A 147 -12.11 -10.92 -10.50
N ALA A 148 -11.60 -12.15 -10.66
CA ALA A 148 -11.86 -13.25 -9.75
C ALA A 148 -11.32 -13.02 -8.32
N LYS A 149 -10.46 -12.02 -8.12
CA LYS A 149 -9.85 -11.66 -6.84
C LYS A 149 -10.23 -10.26 -6.35
N ASN A 150 -10.95 -9.48 -7.15
CA ASN A 150 -11.18 -8.04 -6.91
C ASN A 150 -9.89 -7.24 -6.68
N VAL A 151 -8.81 -7.59 -7.38
CA VAL A 151 -7.50 -6.91 -7.23
C VAL A 151 -7.26 -5.98 -8.41
N LEU A 152 -6.80 -4.77 -8.13
CA LEU A 152 -6.21 -3.85 -9.10
C LEU A 152 -4.68 -3.88 -8.95
N GLY A 153 -3.98 -3.91 -10.07
CA GLY A 153 -2.55 -3.65 -10.15
C GLY A 153 -2.28 -2.45 -11.04
N HIS A 154 -1.28 -1.64 -10.67
CA HIS A 154 -0.80 -0.51 -11.44
C HIS A 154 0.72 -0.45 -11.37
N LEU A 155 1.39 -0.51 -12.51
CA LEU A 155 2.84 -0.39 -12.62
C LEU A 155 3.19 0.93 -13.27
N THR A 156 4.28 1.54 -12.79
CA THR A 156 4.92 2.69 -13.44
C THR A 156 6.38 2.33 -13.73
N ALA A 157 6.80 2.43 -14.99
CA ALA A 157 8.18 2.22 -15.39
C ALA A 157 9.07 3.43 -15.07
N ALA A 158 10.38 3.24 -15.12
CA ALA A 158 11.36 4.33 -15.01
C ALA A 158 11.60 5.09 -16.34
N ASN A 159 10.92 4.68 -17.42
CA ASN A 159 11.03 5.22 -18.77
C ASN A 159 9.64 5.24 -19.44
N SER A 160 9.56 5.67 -20.69
CA SER A 160 8.30 5.76 -21.46
C SER A 160 8.00 4.54 -22.33
N ASP A 161 8.73 3.42 -22.19
CA ASP A 161 8.56 2.24 -23.04
C ASP A 161 7.40 1.35 -22.57
N VAL A 162 6.21 1.64 -23.11
CA VAL A 162 4.97 0.91 -22.82
C VAL A 162 5.06 -0.57 -23.22
N ASN A 163 5.73 -0.87 -24.34
CA ASN A 163 5.81 -2.24 -24.81
C ASN A 163 6.72 -3.08 -23.92
N ALA A 164 7.88 -2.54 -23.50
CA ALA A 164 8.75 -3.22 -22.55
C ALA A 164 8.03 -3.49 -21.22
N LEU A 165 7.30 -2.51 -20.68
CA LEU A 165 6.52 -2.69 -19.45
C LEU A 165 5.46 -3.78 -19.61
N TYR A 166 4.75 -3.80 -20.74
CA TYR A 166 3.77 -4.83 -21.04
C TYR A 166 4.36 -6.25 -21.13
N GLN A 167 5.51 -6.41 -21.80
CA GLN A 167 6.18 -7.72 -21.88
C GLN A 167 6.68 -8.20 -20.51
N TRP A 168 7.17 -7.28 -19.66
CA TRP A 168 7.53 -7.60 -18.29
C TRP A 168 6.31 -8.11 -17.50
N TRP A 169 5.20 -7.37 -17.57
CA TRP A 169 3.95 -7.74 -16.89
C TRP A 169 3.44 -9.12 -17.35
N ARG A 170 3.51 -9.47 -18.63
CA ARG A 170 3.08 -10.81 -19.09
C ARG A 170 3.79 -11.99 -18.43
N THR A 171 5.01 -11.78 -17.94
CA THR A 171 5.84 -12.86 -17.38
C THR A 171 5.91 -12.83 -15.85
N ASN A 172 5.50 -11.71 -15.24
CA ASN A 172 5.63 -11.48 -13.80
C ASN A 172 4.32 -11.02 -13.13
N GLY A 173 3.33 -10.63 -13.93
CA GLY A 173 2.06 -9.99 -13.56
C GLY A 173 1.07 -10.89 -12.84
#